data_AF-A0A3Q1FEA2-F1
#
_entry.id   AF-A0A3Q1FEA2-F1
#
_cell.length_a   1.000
_cell.length_b   1.000
_cell.length_c   1.000
_cell.angle_alpha   90.00
_cell.angle_beta   90.00
_cell.angle_gamma   90.00
#
_symmetry.space_group_name_H-M   'P 1'
#
loop_
_entity.id
_entity.type
_entity.pdbx_description
1 polymer ?
#
loop_
_entity_poly.entity_id
_entity_poly.type
_entity_poly.pdbx_seq_one_letter_code
_entity_poly.pdbx_strand_id
1 'polypeptide(L)'
;MARLKLCDTELCWRCEKYEGTLLHMLYECEMTQNLWRKIILFVNKVLEIDVYQSPALCILGLMTDEMGMSYQQTIWCEMALTIGCRIVLRHWKSKNVITFNEWLEEMT
;
A
#
# COMPACT_ATOMS: atom_id res chain seq x y z
N MET A 1 22.07 -15.68 8.29
CA MET A 1 21.75 -15.29 6.89
C MET A 1 22.94 -14.56 6.31
N ALA A 2 23.38 -14.93 5.10
CA ALA A 2 24.39 -14.17 4.38
C ALA A 2 23.81 -12.83 3.91
N ARG A 3 24.57 -11.73 4.05
CA ARG A 3 24.16 -10.38 3.64
C ARG A 3 24.87 -9.98 2.36
N LEU A 4 24.10 -9.48 1.40
CA LEU A 4 24.60 -9.00 0.10
C LEU A 4 25.30 -7.62 0.20
N LYS A 5 25.26 -6.95 1.36
CA LYS A 5 25.83 -5.61 1.60
C LYS A 5 25.47 -4.57 0.52
N LEU A 6 24.21 -4.57 0.09
CA LEU A 6 23.73 -3.69 -0.98
C LEU A 6 23.42 -2.26 -0.50
N CYS A 7 23.40 -2.01 0.80
CA CYS A 7 23.17 -0.70 1.42
C CYS A 7 24.02 -0.54 2.69
N ASP A 8 24.38 0.70 3.01
CA ASP A 8 25.20 1.05 4.18
C ASP A 8 24.41 1.04 5.49
N THR A 9 23.08 1.00 5.40
CA THR A 9 22.15 0.95 6.54
C THR A 9 21.04 -0.07 6.28
N GLU A 10 20.61 -0.72 7.35
CA GLU A 10 19.46 -1.63 7.36
C GLU A 10 18.17 -0.89 7.74
N LEU A 11 18.24 0.41 8.03
CA LEU A 11 17.07 1.22 8.37
C LEU A 11 16.23 1.50 7.13
N CYS A 12 14.91 1.57 7.32
CA CYS A 12 13.97 2.01 6.31
C CYS A 12 14.35 3.40 5.79
N TRP A 13 14.46 3.55 4.47
CA TRP A 13 14.80 4.82 3.83
C TRP A 13 13.78 5.95 4.06
N ARG A 14 12.55 5.62 4.48
CA ARG A 14 11.49 6.61 4.75
C ARG A 14 11.54 7.12 6.17
N CYS A 15 11.42 6.22 7.14
CA CYS A 15 11.25 6.61 8.54
C CYS A 15 12.59 6.74 9.28
N GLU A 16 13.65 6.09 8.80
CA GLU A 16 14.98 6.04 9.43
C GLU A 16 14.96 5.56 10.91
N LYS A 17 13.88 4.90 11.33
CA LYS A 17 13.64 4.48 12.73
C LYS A 17 13.68 2.96 12.91
N TYR A 18 13.13 2.21 11.95
CA TYR A 18 12.97 0.75 12.01
C TYR A 18 13.72 0.07 10.87
N GLU A 19 13.97 -1.23 11.00
CA GLU A 19 14.57 -2.05 9.94
C GLU A 19 13.69 -2.02 8.68
N GLY A 20 14.33 -1.78 7.53
CA GLY A 20 13.72 -1.72 6.21
C GLY A 20 13.39 -3.12 5.67
N THR A 21 12.55 -3.88 6.36
CA THR A 21 12.01 -5.13 5.82
C THR A 21 11.01 -4.84 4.70
N LEU A 22 10.76 -5.81 3.81
CA LEU A 22 9.77 -5.65 2.74
C LEU A 22 8.39 -5.28 3.30
N LEU A 23 7.96 -5.96 4.37
CA LEU A 23 6.69 -5.69 5.03
C LEU A 23 6.65 -4.29 5.64
N HIS A 24 7.73 -3.87 6.32
CA HIS A 24 7.80 -2.52 6.88
C HIS A 24 7.68 -1.46 5.79
N MET A 25 8.47 -1.59 4.73
CA MET A 25 8.53 -0.57 3.68
C MET A 25 7.26 -0.48 2.85
N LEU A 26 6.58 -1.61 2.62
CA LEU A 26 5.35 -1.67 1.84
C LEU A 26 4.07 -1.44 2.65
N TYR A 27 4.09 -1.54 3.98
CA TYR A 27 2.87 -1.42 4.78
C TYR A 27 3.07 -0.76 6.15
N GLU A 28 3.96 -1.28 7.01
CA GLU A 28 4.01 -0.86 8.43
C GLU A 28 4.65 0.52 8.67
N CYS A 29 5.47 0.99 7.72
CA CYS A 29 6.07 2.31 7.78
C CYS A 29 4.96 3.37 7.87
N GLU A 30 5.04 4.27 8.86
CA GLU A 30 4.02 5.30 9.12
C GLU A 30 3.61 6.10 7.87
N MET A 31 4.59 6.42 7.00
CA MET A 31 4.30 7.13 5.74
C MET A 31 3.47 6.27 4.77
N THR A 32 3.79 4.99 4.66
CA THR A 32 3.09 4.04 3.79
C THR A 32 1.72 3.68 4.37
N GLN A 33 1.63 3.46 5.68
CA GLN A 33 0.37 3.18 6.38
C GLN A 33 -0.63 4.35 6.24
N ASN A 34 -0.15 5.59 6.28
CA ASN A 34 -1.01 6.76 6.08
C ASN A 34 -1.61 6.82 4.66
N LEU A 35 -0.89 6.39 3.64
CA LEU A 35 -1.43 6.24 2.29
C LEU A 35 -2.50 5.15 2.26
N TRP A 36 -2.18 3.95 2.75
CA TRP A 36 -3.11 2.82 2.77
C TRP A 36 -4.42 3.15 3.47
N ARG A 37 -4.34 3.82 4.62
CA ARG A 37 -5.53 4.28 5.34
C ARG A 37 -6.43 5.16 4.46
N LYS A 38 -5.85 6.09 3.71
CA LYS A 38 -6.63 6.98 2.82
C LYS A 38 -7.23 6.22 1.64
N ILE A 39 -6.47 5.30 1.03
CA ILE A 39 -6.94 4.44 -0.06
C ILE A 39 -8.11 3.58 0.42
N ILE A 40 -7.96 2.88 1.54
CA ILE A 40 -9.02 2.00 2.08
C ILE A 40 -10.27 2.79 2.47
N LEU A 41 -10.12 3.95 3.12
CA LEU A 41 -11.26 4.82 3.40
C LEU A 41 -11.99 5.26 2.13
N PHE A 42 -11.25 5.55 1.05
CA PHE A 42 -11.84 5.91 -0.24
C PHE A 42 -12.55 4.71 -0.89
N VAL A 43 -11.92 3.53 -0.90
CA VAL A 43 -12.49 2.29 -1.44
C VAL A 43 -13.78 1.92 -0.70
N ASN A 44 -13.77 1.92 0.64
CA ASN A 44 -14.95 1.68 1.47
C ASN A 44 -16.10 2.63 1.11
N LYS A 45 -15.77 3.91 0.91
CA LYS A 45 -16.75 4.93 0.53
C LYS A 45 -17.35 4.70 -0.87
N VAL A 46 -16.52 4.34 -1.86
CA VAL A 46 -16.97 4.18 -3.25
C VAL A 46 -17.77 2.88 -3.44
N LEU A 47 -17.36 1.81 -2.76
CA LEU A 47 -17.97 0.49 -2.91
C LEU A 47 -19.06 0.20 -1.87
N GLU A 48 -19.25 1.10 -0.89
CA GLU A 48 -20.18 0.92 0.24
C GLU A 48 -19.89 -0.36 1.05
N ILE A 49 -18.60 -0.64 1.27
CA ILE A 49 -18.12 -1.78 2.07
C ILE A 49 -17.39 -1.28 3.33
N ASP A 50 -17.15 -2.18 4.29
CA ASP A 50 -16.40 -1.87 5.52
C ASP A 50 -15.23 -2.85 5.70
N VAL A 51 -14.16 -2.63 4.92
CA VAL A 51 -12.94 -3.44 5.06
C VAL A 51 -11.86 -2.69 5.85
N TYR A 52 -11.10 -3.46 6.64
CA TYR A 52 -9.97 -2.94 7.38
C TYR A 52 -8.68 -3.12 6.58
N GLN A 53 -7.80 -2.11 6.64
CA GLN A 53 -6.47 -2.25 6.05
C GLN A 53 -5.71 -3.41 6.70
N SER A 54 -5.11 -4.27 5.89
CA SER A 54 -4.22 -5.33 6.33
C SER A 54 -3.07 -5.48 5.33
N PRO A 55 -1.93 -6.07 5.71
CA PRO A 55 -0.86 -6.33 4.75
C PRO A 55 -1.34 -7.20 3.58
N ALA A 56 -2.17 -8.20 3.85
CA ALA A 56 -2.72 -9.08 2.81
C ALA A 56 -3.60 -8.32 1.82
N LEU A 57 -4.47 -7.45 2.32
CA LEU A 57 -5.32 -6.61 1.48
C LEU A 57 -4.50 -5.59 0.69
N CYS A 58 -3.68 -4.80 1.38
CA CYS A 58 -2.97 -3.68 0.79
C CYS A 58 -1.84 -4.13 -0.15
N ILE A 59 -1.02 -5.11 0.25
CA ILE A 59 0.14 -5.55 -0.53
C ILE A 59 -0.27 -6.53 -1.62
N LEU A 60 -1.15 -7.49 -1.28
CA LEU A 60 -1.46 -8.63 -2.15
C LEU A 60 -2.82 -8.52 -2.84
N GLY A 61 -3.64 -7.53 -2.50
CA GLY A 61 -4.99 -7.41 -3.06
C GLY A 61 -5.94 -8.52 -2.63
N LEU A 62 -5.63 -9.26 -1.55
CA LEU A 62 -6.43 -10.41 -1.14
C LEU A 62 -7.74 -9.94 -0.50
N MET A 63 -8.81 -10.02 -1.29
CA MET A 63 -10.18 -9.81 -0.87
C MET A 63 -10.78 -11.12 -0.34
N THR A 64 -11.75 -11.04 0.58
CA THR A 64 -12.52 -12.20 1.03
C THR A 64 -13.84 -12.26 0.27
N ASP A 65 -14.31 -13.48 -0.03
CA ASP A 65 -15.59 -13.68 -0.72
C ASP A 65 -16.80 -13.12 0.08
N GLU A 66 -16.62 -12.92 1.39
CA GLU A 66 -17.61 -12.36 2.31
C GLU A 66 -17.94 -10.88 2.06
N MET A 67 -17.19 -10.18 1.19
CA MET A 67 -17.37 -8.75 0.94
C MET A 67 -18.57 -8.41 0.04
N GLY A 68 -19.26 -9.41 -0.53
CA GLY A 68 -20.51 -9.22 -1.25
C GLY A 68 -20.43 -8.36 -2.52
N MET A 69 -19.23 -8.18 -3.08
CA MET A 69 -18.99 -7.35 -4.25
C MET A 69 -19.36 -8.07 -5.55
N SER A 70 -19.87 -7.31 -6.52
CA SER A 70 -19.98 -7.77 -7.92
C SER A 70 -18.59 -7.95 -8.54
N TYR A 71 -18.52 -8.71 -9.65
CA TYR A 71 -17.29 -8.91 -10.40
C TYR A 71 -16.62 -7.59 -10.82
N GLN A 72 -17.39 -6.61 -11.27
CA GLN A 72 -16.87 -5.29 -11.65
C GLN A 72 -16.29 -4.53 -10.46
N GLN A 73 -16.94 -4.59 -9.30
CA GLN A 73 -16.43 -3.98 -8.06
C GLN A 73 -15.14 -4.65 -7.59
N THR A 74 -15.05 -5.99 -7.69
CA THR A 74 -13.83 -6.74 -7.37
C THR A 74 -12.66 -6.29 -8.25
N ILE A 75 -12.83 -6.24 -9.58
CA ILE A 75 -11.79 -5.76 -10.50
C ILE A 75 -11.38 -4.33 -10.15
N TRP A 76 -12.34 -3.44 -9.94
CA TRP A 76 -12.06 -2.05 -9.62
C TRP A 76 -11.27 -1.91 -8.31
N CYS A 77 -11.62 -2.69 -7.29
CA CYS A 77 -10.89 -2.73 -6.02
C CYS A 77 -9.47 -3.28 -6.18
N GLU A 78 -9.30 -4.37 -6.92
CA GLU A 78 -7.97 -4.94 -7.23
C GLU A 78 -7.08 -3.92 -7.96
N MET A 79 -7.65 -3.18 -8.92
CA MET A 79 -6.96 -2.08 -9.61
C MET A 79 -6.55 -0.98 -8.63
N ALA A 80 -7.48 -0.53 -7.77
CA ALA A 80 -7.24 0.49 -6.75
C ALA A 80 -6.07 0.13 -5.83
N LEU A 81 -6.05 -1.10 -5.31
CA LEU A 81 -4.99 -1.62 -4.44
C LEU A 81 -3.67 -1.78 -5.19
N THR A 82 -3.71 -2.29 -6.42
CA THR A 82 -2.53 -2.45 -7.29
C THR A 82 -1.86 -1.11 -7.60
N ILE A 83 -2.66 -0.06 -7.87
CA ILE A 83 -2.15 1.30 -8.10
C ILE A 83 -1.50 1.84 -6.81
N GLY A 84 -2.08 1.56 -5.64
CA GLY A 84 -1.47 1.87 -4.34
C GLY A 84 -0.08 1.25 -4.18
N CYS A 85 0.03 -0.05 -4.43
CA CYS A 85 1.31 -0.77 -4.43
C CYS A 85 2.31 -0.18 -5.43
N ARG A 86 1.85 0.10 -6.66
CA ARG A 86 2.69 0.69 -7.71
C ARG A 86 3.29 2.03 -7.26
N ILE A 87 2.51 2.88 -6.60
CA ILE A 87 2.99 4.18 -6.12
C ILE A 87 4.00 4.00 -4.99
N VAL A 88 3.74 3.13 -4.02
CA VAL A 88 4.70 2.83 -2.95
C VAL A 88 6.05 2.36 -3.52
N LEU A 89 6.00 1.50 -4.55
CA LEU A 89 7.18 0.98 -5.26
C LEU A 89 7.84 2.03 -6.18
N ARG A 90 7.08 2.94 -6.79
CA ARG A 90 7.64 4.05 -7.60
C ARG A 90 8.54 4.95 -6.76
N HIS A 91 8.18 5.16 -5.50
CA HIS A 91 8.97 5.92 -4.54
C HIS A 91 9.95 5.04 -3.74
N TRP A 92 10.22 3.80 -4.18
CA TRP A 92 11.16 2.91 -3.50
C TRP A 92 12.57 3.51 -3.44
N LYS A 93 13.26 3.34 -2.31
CA LYS A 93 14.55 4.00 -2.02
C LYS A 93 14.54 5.53 -2.13
N SER A 94 13.37 6.16 -2.07
CA SER A 94 13.24 7.62 -2.07
C SER A 94 12.65 8.13 -0.75
N LYS A 95 13.13 9.30 -0.32
CA LYS A 95 12.56 10.06 0.81
C LYS A 95 11.36 10.92 0.40
N ASN A 96 11.00 10.94 -0.88
CA ASN A 96 9.85 11.69 -1.37
C ASN A 96 8.57 11.25 -0.65
N VAL A 97 7.72 12.24 -0.35
CA VAL A 97 6.42 12.03 0.26
C VAL A 97 5.51 11.32 -0.74
N ILE A 98 4.96 10.18 -0.35
CA ILE A 98 3.89 9.54 -1.10
C ILE A 98 2.57 10.24 -0.78
N THR A 99 1.81 10.64 -1.80
CA THR A 99 0.56 11.37 -1.59
C THR A 99 -0.65 10.58 -2.07
N PHE A 100 -1.79 10.83 -1.42
CA PHE A 100 -3.07 10.28 -1.87
C PHE A 100 -3.52 10.89 -3.20
N ASN A 101 -3.15 12.15 -3.49
CA ASN A 101 -3.51 12.79 -4.75
C ASN A 101 -2.81 12.13 -5.94
N GLU A 102 -1.52 11.77 -5.81
CA GLU A 102 -0.82 10.99 -6.85
C GLU A 102 -1.53 9.66 -7.13
N TRP A 103 -2.06 9.02 -6.09
CA TRP A 103 -2.87 7.80 -6.26
C TRP A 103 -4.21 8.07 -6.94
N LEU A 104 -4.89 9.14 -6.55
CA LEU A 104 -6.19 9.50 -7.12
C LEU A 104 -6.08 9.88 -8.59
N GLU A 105 -5.03 10.60 -8.99
CA GLU A 105 -4.77 10.97 -10.39
C GLU A 105 -4.55 9.75 -11.30
N GLU A 106 -4.00 8.65 -10.76
CA GLU A 106 -3.79 7.40 -11.50
C GLU A 106 -5.06 6.52 -11.54
N MET A 107 -6.08 6.86 -10.75
CA MET A 107 -7.38 6.19 -10.73
C MET A 107 -8.41 6.81 -11.69
N THR A 108 -8.19 8.06 -12.12
CA THR A 108 -9.08 8.85 -13.00
C THR A 108 -8.58 8.88 -14.44
#